data_AF-A0A7V4BTQ1-F1
#
_entry.id   AF-A0A7V4BTQ1-F1
#
_cell.length_a   1.000
_cell.length_b   1.000
_cell.length_c   1.000
_cell.angle_alpha   90.00
_cell.angle_beta   90.00
_cell.angle_gamma   90.00
#
_symmetry.space_group_name_H-M   'P 1'
#
loop_
_entity.id
_entity.type
_entity.pdbx_description
1 polymer ?
#
loop_
_entity_poly.entity_id
_entity_poly.type
_entity_poly.pdbx_seq_one_letter_code
_entity_poly.pdbx_strand_id
1 'polypeptide(L)'
;MRFCLQTLAILVFSFLTKPAICQNTPIYSHYMMDGFTINSAMAGYEGLTVFNLITRQQWLGLDYAPRTFSFSFQTRLLQRSYKIISRPNRKNKFI
;
A
#
# COMPACT_ATOMS: atom_id res chain seq x y z
N MET A 1 -23.47 43.64 24.13
CA MET A 1 -24.30 42.49 24.54
C MET A 1 -24.53 41.49 23.40
N ARG A 2 -25.04 41.89 22.23
CA ARG A 2 -25.36 40.96 21.11
C ARG A 2 -24.14 40.23 20.51
N PHE A 3 -23.02 40.92 20.31
CA PHE A 3 -21.78 40.31 19.81
C PHE A 3 -21.20 39.25 20.76
N CYS A 4 -21.25 39.49 22.07
CA CYS A 4 -20.75 38.55 23.08
C CYS A 4 -21.64 37.30 23.18
N LEU A 5 -22.96 37.47 23.00
CA LEU A 5 -23.89 36.35 22.94
C LEU A 5 -23.68 35.48 21.69
N GLN A 6 -23.40 36.12 20.55
CA GLN A 6 -23.11 35.41 19.29
C GLN A 6 -21.79 34.62 19.36
N THR A 7 -20.73 35.21 19.94
CA THR A 7 -19.46 34.49 20.09
C THR A 7 -19.58 33.30 21.04
N LEU A 8 -20.35 33.44 22.13
CA LEU A 8 -20.60 32.34 23.06
C LEU A 8 -21.45 31.22 22.43
N ALA A 9 -22.45 31.58 21.61
CA ALA A 9 -23.26 30.59 20.89
C ALA A 9 -22.43 29.78 19.87
N ILE A 10 -21.52 30.42 19.13
CA ILE A 10 -20.62 29.73 18.19
C ILE A 10 -19.68 28.78 18.93
N LEU A 11 -19.20 29.19 20.10
CA LEU A 11 -18.27 28.41 20.91
C LEU A 11 -18.96 27.17 21.51
N VAL A 12 -20.21 27.30 21.96
CA VAL A 12 -21.00 26.12 22.39
C VAL A 12 -21.31 25.18 21.22
N PHE A 13 -21.58 25.73 20.03
CA PHE A 13 -21.87 24.94 18.83
C PHE A 13 -20.67 24.10 18.37
N SER A 14 -19.43 24.59 18.52
CA SER A 14 -18.24 23.83 18.12
C SER A 14 -18.03 22.55 18.94
N PHE A 15 -18.39 22.57 20.23
CA PHE A 15 -18.31 21.40 21.12
C PHE A 15 -19.41 20.35 20.92
N LEU A 16 -20.45 20.67 20.15
CA LEU A 16 -21.55 19.73 19.83
C LEU A 16 -21.25 18.84 18.62
N THR A 17 -20.12 19.04 17.95
CA THR A 17 -19.74 18.24 16.76
C THR A 17 -19.02 16.95 17.15
N LYS A 18 -19.39 15.82 16.52
CA LYS A 18 -18.71 14.53 16.70
C LYS A 18 -17.41 14.52 15.89
N PRO A 19 -16.34 13.83 16.36
CA PRO A 19 -15.12 13.68 15.56
C PRO A 19 -15.45 12.95 14.26
N ALA A 20 -15.11 13.56 13.13
CA ALA A 20 -15.22 12.92 11.83
C ALA A 20 -14.17 11.81 11.75
N ILE A 21 -14.61 10.57 11.48
CA ILE A 21 -13.71 9.47 11.13
C ILE A 21 -13.33 9.69 9.67
N CYS A 22 -12.28 10.49 9.44
CA CYS A 22 -11.73 10.63 8.11
C CYS A 22 -10.84 9.41 7.83
N GLN A 23 -11.12 8.70 6.74
CA GLN A 23 -10.19 7.71 6.19
C GLN A 23 -9.07 8.47 5.46
N ASN A 24 -8.07 8.94 6.20
CA ASN A 24 -6.78 9.19 5.58
C ASN A 24 -6.20 7.82 5.25
N THR A 25 -6.31 7.39 3.99
CA THR A 25 -5.48 6.30 3.50
C THR A 25 -4.08 6.88 3.32
N PRO A 26 -3.08 6.53 4.16
CA PRO A 26 -1.72 6.94 3.90
C PRO A 26 -1.30 6.34 2.56
N ILE A 27 -1.28 7.16 1.50
CA ILE A 27 -0.68 6.77 0.24
C ILE A 27 0.83 6.80 0.46
N TYR A 28 1.39 5.64 0.77
CA TYR A 28 2.84 5.47 0.86
C TYR A 28 3.44 5.55 -0.53
N SER A 29 4.62 6.17 -0.68
CA SER A 29 5.36 6.27 -1.95
C SER A 29 5.63 4.91 -2.62
N HIS A 30 5.54 3.81 -1.87
CA HIS A 30 5.70 2.44 -2.36
C HIS A 30 4.50 1.90 -3.14
N TYR A 31 3.41 2.66 -3.34
CA TYR A 31 2.27 2.21 -4.14
C TYR A 31 2.70 1.76 -5.56
N MET A 32 3.72 2.40 -6.14
CA MET A 32 4.22 2.07 -7.48
C MET A 32 4.94 0.71 -7.54
N MET A 33 5.37 0.18 -6.39
CA MET A 33 6.06 -1.11 -6.32
C MET A 33 5.08 -2.30 -6.26
N ASP A 34 3.82 -2.06 -5.91
CA ASP A 34 2.79 -3.09 -5.87
C ASP A 34 1.44 -2.56 -6.37
N GLY A 35 1.23 -2.65 -7.69
CA GLY A 35 -0.04 -2.22 -8.31
C GLY A 35 -1.27 -2.97 -7.77
N PHE A 36 -1.10 -4.18 -7.22
CA PHE A 36 -2.16 -4.95 -6.56
C PHE A 36 -2.70 -4.26 -5.30
N THR A 37 -1.85 -3.53 -4.57
CA THR A 37 -2.26 -2.76 -3.37
C THR A 37 -3.19 -1.59 -3.73
N ILE A 38 -3.10 -1.06 -4.96
CA ILE A 38 -3.95 0.04 -5.44
C ILE A 38 -5.23 -0.51 -6.09
N ASN A 39 -5.07 -1.54 -6.91
CA ASN A 39 -6.15 -2.13 -7.69
C ASN A 39 -6.13 -3.64 -7.52
N SER A 40 -7.06 -4.16 -6.73
CA SER A 40 -7.18 -5.60 -6.50
C SER A 40 -7.50 -6.40 -7.77
N ALA A 41 -8.00 -5.77 -8.85
CA ALA A 41 -8.21 -6.43 -10.14
C ALA A 41 -6.89 -6.76 -10.86
N MET A 42 -5.76 -6.16 -10.46
CA MET A 42 -4.43 -6.50 -10.98
C MET A 42 -3.90 -7.84 -10.44
N ALA A 43 -4.61 -8.48 -9.51
CA ALA A 43 -4.25 -9.77 -8.93
C ALA A 43 -3.92 -10.81 -10.00
N GLY A 44 -2.66 -11.27 -10.01
CA GLY A 44 -2.23 -12.32 -10.93
C GLY A 44 -2.27 -11.93 -12.41
N TYR A 45 -2.22 -10.62 -12.75
CA TYR A 45 -2.12 -10.14 -14.14
C TYR A 45 -0.87 -10.68 -14.87
N GLU A 46 0.23 -10.89 -14.15
CA GLU A 46 1.47 -11.45 -14.69
C GLU A 46 1.42 -12.97 -14.95
N GLY A 47 0.39 -13.67 -14.45
CA GLY A 47 0.27 -15.13 -14.61
C GLY A 47 1.19 -15.96 -13.71
N LEU A 48 1.82 -15.30 -12.75
CA LEU A 48 2.63 -15.91 -11.70
C LEU A 48 1.95 -15.73 -10.34
N THR A 49 2.31 -16.61 -9.41
CA THR A 49 2.05 -16.39 -7.98
C THR A 49 3.14 -15.47 -7.44
N VAL A 50 2.75 -14.32 -6.91
CA VAL A 50 3.68 -13.27 -6.48
C VAL A 50 3.48 -13.00 -4.99
N PHE A 51 4.59 -12.98 -4.27
CA PHE A 51 4.70 -12.54 -2.89
C PHE A 51 5.52 -11.26 -2.87
N ASN A 52 5.00 -10.20 -2.23
CA ASN A 52 5.70 -8.93 -2.09
C ASN A 52 5.82 -8.56 -0.62
N LEU A 53 7.02 -8.17 -0.20
CA LEU A 53 7.32 -7.71 1.15
C LEU A 53 8.07 -6.38 1.04
N ILE A 54 7.45 -5.32 1.56
CA ILE A 54 7.98 -3.96 1.49
C ILE A 54 8.17 -3.46 2.91
N THR A 55 9.38 -3.03 3.23
CA THR A 55 9.73 -2.43 4.52
C THR A 55 10.13 -0.98 4.30
N ARG A 56 9.56 -0.07 5.09
CA ARG A 56 9.83 1.36 4.98
C ARG A 56 10.25 1.93 6.33
N GLN A 57 11.32 2.70 6.32
CA GLN A 57 11.75 3.52 7.44
C GLN A 57 11.69 4.99 6.98
N GLN A 58 10.88 5.82 7.65
CA GLN A 58 10.64 7.20 7.23
C GLN A 58 11.89 8.07 7.36
N TRP A 59 12.67 7.92 8.45
CA TRP A 59 13.86 8.72 8.75
C TRP A 59 15.06 7.82 9.06
N LEU A 60 16.20 8.13 8.45
CA LEU A 60 17.48 7.46 8.72
C LEU A 60 18.15 8.12 9.93
N GLY A 61 18.75 7.33 10.80
CA GLY A 61 19.54 7.82 11.94
C GLY A 61 18.77 8.32 13.16
N LEU A 62 17.43 8.29 13.15
CA LEU A 62 16.63 8.55 14.36
C LEU A 62 16.21 7.22 15.00
N ASP A 63 16.56 7.05 16.27
CA ASP A 63 16.03 5.96 17.09
C ASP A 63 14.51 6.11 17.24
N TYR A 64 13.79 5.00 17.11
CA TYR A 64 12.31 4.96 17.11
C TYR A 64 11.62 5.66 15.93
N ALA A 65 12.33 5.90 14.82
CA ALA A 65 11.69 6.40 13.59
C ALA A 65 10.50 5.52 13.16
N PRO A 66 9.42 6.10 12.61
CA PRO A 66 8.27 5.33 12.12
C PRO A 66 8.69 4.30 11.07
N ARG A 67 8.41 3.02 11.37
CA ARG A 67 8.62 1.89 10.46
C ARG A 67 7.27 1.35 10.01
N THR A 68 7.17 1.02 8.74
CA THR A 68 5.96 0.45 8.14
C THR A 68 6.35 -0.79 7.36
N PHE A 69 5.61 -1.87 7.56
CA PHE A 69 5.80 -3.13 6.85
C PHE A 69 4.52 -3.42 6.08
N SER A 70 4.66 -3.80 4.82
CA SER A 70 3.56 -4.24 3.96
C SER A 70 3.89 -5.61 3.39
N PHE A 71 2.93 -6.51 3.47
CA PHE A 71 3.01 -7.83 2.88
C PHE A 71 1.80 -8.04 1.98
N SER A 72 2.05 -8.42 0.73
CA SER A 72 0.98 -8.77 -0.20
C SER A 72 1.25 -10.11 -0.88
N PHE A 73 0.17 -10.84 -1.11
CA PHE A 73 0.19 -12.13 -1.76
C PHE A 73 -0.91 -12.15 -2.82
N GLN A 74 -0.52 -12.46 -4.05
CA GLN A 74 -1.45 -12.55 -5.17
C GLN A 74 -1.15 -13.78 -6.02
N THR A 75 -2.20 -14.41 -6.51
CA THR A 75 -2.10 -15.58 -7.38
C THR A 75 -3.25 -15.60 -8.37
N ARG A 76 -3.03 -16.19 -9.54
CA ARG A 76 -4.07 -16.40 -10.54
C ARG A 76 -4.76 -17.75 -10.27
N LEU A 77 -6.10 -17.75 -10.17
CA LEU A 77 -6.87 -18.98 -9.92
C LEU A 77 -7.22 -19.75 -11.20
N LEU A 78 -7.51 -19.06 -12.30
CA LEU A 78 -8.21 -19.64 -13.46
C LEU A 78 -7.34 -20.04 -14.65
N GLN A 79 -6.09 -19.56 -14.77
CA GLN A 79 -5.22 -19.96 -15.89
C GLN A 79 -4.04 -20.80 -15.41
N ARG A 80 -3.54 -21.69 -16.28
CA ARG A 80 -2.31 -22.45 -16.03
C ARG A 80 -1.15 -21.50 -15.75
N SER A 81 -0.53 -21.62 -14.58
CA SER A 81 0.80 -21.03 -14.34
C SER A 81 1.75 -21.52 -15.41
N TYR A 82 2.37 -20.59 -16.13
CA TYR A 82 3.41 -20.94 -17.07
C TYR A 82 4.71 -21.21 -16.29
N LYS A 83 5.31 -22.38 -16.50
CA LYS A 83 6.61 -22.73 -15.91
C LYS A 83 7.69 -22.22 -16.86
N ILE A 84 8.45 -21.20 -16.47
CA ILE A 84 9.67 -20.80 -17.18
C ILE A 84 10.69 -21.91 -16.96
N ILE A 85 10.83 -22.81 -17.93
CA ILE A 85 11.90 -23.82 -17.92
C ILE A 85 13.11 -23.17 -18.58
N SER A 86 14.12 -22.84 -17.79
CA SER A 86 15.43 -22.47 -18.34
C SER A 86 15.98 -23.71 -19.05
N ARG A 87 15.90 -23.73 -20.38
CA ARG A 87 16.52 -24.81 -21.16
C ARG A 87 18.03 -24.62 -21.03
N PRO A 88 18.79 -25.61 -20.54
CA PRO A 88 20.24 -25.49 -20.50
C PRO A 88 20.72 -25.20 -21.92
N ASN A 89 21.48 -24.13 -22.09
CA ASN A 89 22.10 -23.80 -23.36
C ASN A 89 22.98 -25.00 -23.71
N ARG A 90 22.58 -25.78 -24.73
CA ARG A 90 23.37 -26.91 -25.23
C ARG A 90 24.65 -26.28 -25.75
N LYS A 91 25.67 -26.17 -24.89
CA LYS A 91 27.03 -25.87 -25.31
C LYS A 91 27.36 -26.99 -26.29
N ASN A 92 27.22 -26.67 -27.57
CA ASN A 92 27.63 -27.60 -28.60
C ASN A 92 29.12 -27.80 -28.36
N LYS A 93 29.44 -29.05 -28.05
CA LYS A 93 30.79 -29.59 -28.03
C LYS A 93 31.25 -29.62 -29.48
N PHE A 94 31.60 -28.46 -30.00
CA PHE A 94 32.31 -28.36 -31.27
C PHE A 94 33.79 -28.19 -30.95
N ILE A 95 34.47 -29.33 -31.12
CA ILE A 95 35.92 -29.53 -31.24
C ILE A 95 36.67 -29.50 -29.91
#